data_AF-A0A954SLB1-F1
#
_entry.id   AF-A0A954SLB1-F1
#
_cell.length_a   1.000
_cell.length_b   1.000
_cell.length_c   1.000
_cell.angle_alpha   90.00
_cell.angle_beta   90.00
_cell.angle_gamma   90.00
#
_symmetry.space_group_name_H-M   'P 1'
#
loop_
_entity.id
_entity.type
_entity.pdbx_description
1 polymer ?
#
loop_
_entity_poly.entity_id
_entity_poly.type
_entity_poly.pdbx_seq_one_letter_code
_entity_poly.pdbx_strand_id
1 'polypeptide(L)'
;VDHQLAHVFVKNEADIARVAEVLRQDPLIERVLVGDERGEVGLNHERSGEIVLISMPNAWFAYYWWEDDAKAPAFARTVDIHRKPGYDPVEMHIDMPARQIPLDATLIKGSHGYPATDASRHSVLLSSVPLPESTYQDVDVAGLVLRHFGVGG
;
A
#
# COMPACT_ATOMS: atom_id res chain seq x y z
N VAL A 1 1.08 -7.84 -4.54
CA VAL A 1 0.18 -6.74 -4.11
C VAL A 1 0.61 -5.51 -4.87
N ASP A 2 -0.24 -4.52 -5.10
CA ASP A 2 0.08 -3.26 -5.76
C ASP A 2 0.06 -2.09 -4.76
N HIS A 3 0.68 -2.29 -3.59
CA HIS A 3 0.60 -1.33 -2.50
C HIS A 3 1.83 -0.41 -2.43
N GLN A 4 1.58 0.85 -2.09
CA GLN A 4 2.61 1.87 -1.80
C GLN A 4 2.99 1.94 -0.33
N LEU A 5 2.40 1.07 0.50
CA LEU A 5 2.66 0.96 1.92
C LEU A 5 3.05 -0.48 2.26
N ALA A 6 4.13 -0.63 3.03
CA ALA A 6 4.62 -1.94 3.47
C ALA A 6 4.97 -1.94 4.96
N HIS A 7 4.64 -3.04 5.64
CA HIS A 7 5.04 -3.30 7.01
C HIS A 7 6.28 -4.19 7.00
N VAL A 8 7.33 -3.77 7.70
CA VAL A 8 8.54 -4.57 7.90
C VAL A 8 8.59 -5.00 9.36
N PHE A 9 8.54 -6.31 9.58
CA PHE A 9 8.65 -6.93 10.88
C PHE A 9 10.09 -7.35 11.14
N VAL A 10 10.69 -6.85 12.22
CA VAL A 10 12.09 -7.08 12.56
C VAL A 10 12.15 -8.02 13.76
N LYS A 11 12.70 -9.22 13.54
CA LYS A 11 12.74 -10.27 14.56
C LYS A 11 13.46 -9.87 15.86
N ASN A 12 14.56 -9.12 15.74
CA ASN A 12 15.32 -8.65 16.90
C ASN A 12 15.24 -7.13 16.98
N GLU A 13 14.80 -6.61 18.12
CA GLU A 13 14.62 -5.16 18.32
C GLU A 13 15.91 -4.36 18.10
N ALA A 14 17.06 -4.92 18.49
CA ALA A 14 18.37 -4.30 18.30
C ALA A 14 18.75 -4.07 16.82
N ASP A 15 18.10 -4.77 15.88
CA ASP A 15 18.34 -4.64 14.44
C ASP A 15 17.50 -3.54 13.78
N ILE A 16 16.46 -3.00 14.44
CA ILE A 16 15.50 -2.07 13.83
C ILE A 16 16.19 -0.87 13.19
N ALA A 17 17.09 -0.22 13.94
CA ALA A 17 17.79 0.97 13.45
C ALA A 17 18.66 0.67 12.22
N ARG A 18 19.34 -0.48 12.22
CA ARG A 18 20.18 -0.92 11.09
C ARG A 18 19.34 -1.27 9.86
N VAL A 19 18.21 -1.95 10.05
CA VAL A 19 17.28 -2.29 8.96
C VAL A 19 16.69 -1.02 8.34
N ALA A 20 16.25 -0.07 9.18
CA ALA A 20 15.73 1.20 8.71
C ALA A 20 16.77 1.97 7.88
N GLU A 21 18.03 1.98 8.31
CA GLU A 21 19.10 2.67 7.57
C GLU A 21 19.36 2.05 6.19
N VAL A 22 19.36 0.72 6.08
CA VAL A 22 19.48 0.04 4.78
C VAL A 22 18.29 0.41 3.88
N LEU A 23 17.08 0.43 4.41
CA LEU A 23 15.87 0.76 3.64
C LEU A 23 15.85 2.21 3.17
N ARG A 24 16.40 3.15 3.96
CA ARG A 24 16.52 4.57 3.56
C ARG A 24 17.44 4.81 2.37
N GLN A 25 18.30 3.85 2.03
CA GLN A 25 19.21 3.97 0.88
C GLN A 25 18.53 3.67 -0.45
N ASP A 26 17.35 3.06 -0.44
CA ASP A 26 16.60 2.77 -1.66
C ASP A 26 15.93 4.05 -2.19
N PRO A 27 16.26 4.52 -3.42
CA PRO A 27 15.73 5.76 -3.98
C PRO A 27 14.23 5.69 -4.31
N LEU A 28 13.61 4.50 -4.31
CA LEU A 28 12.18 4.31 -4.54
C LEU A 28 11.37 4.30 -3.24
N ILE A 29 12.01 4.38 -2.07
CA ILE A 29 11.36 4.52 -0.78
C ILE A 29 11.37 6.00 -0.39
N GLU A 30 10.18 6.60 -0.30
CA GLU A 30 10.05 8.01 0.09
C GLU A 30 10.18 8.19 1.60
N ARG A 31 9.56 7.30 2.38
CA ARG A 31 9.55 7.41 3.84
C ARG A 31 9.80 6.07 4.50
N VAL A 32 10.62 6.11 5.54
CA VAL A 32 10.90 4.99 6.45
C VAL A 32 10.52 5.45 7.86
N LEU A 33 9.36 4.99 8.34
CA LEU A 33 8.77 5.42 9.60
C LEU A 33 9.08 4.39 10.69
N VAL A 34 9.70 4.86 11.78
CA VAL A 34 10.12 4.01 12.90
C VAL A 34 9.57 4.57 14.21
N GLY A 35 9.20 3.68 15.15
CA GLY A 35 8.71 4.11 16.47
C GLY A 35 7.44 4.97 16.36
N ASP A 36 7.49 6.18 16.95
CA ASP A 36 6.37 7.12 16.99
C ASP A 36 6.06 7.79 15.64
N GLU A 37 7.02 7.82 14.70
CA GLU A 37 6.82 8.37 13.34
C GLU A 37 5.71 7.62 12.59
N ARG A 38 5.47 6.35 12.93
CA ARG A 38 4.36 5.56 12.37
C ARG A 38 3.00 6.17 12.70
N GLY A 39 2.90 6.95 13.77
CA GLY A 39 1.70 7.68 14.17
C GLY A 39 1.26 8.74 13.15
N GLU A 40 2.19 9.29 12.37
CA GLU A 40 1.88 10.30 11.35
C GLU A 40 0.94 9.79 10.23
N VAL A 41 0.86 8.47 10.07
CA VAL A 41 -0.04 7.80 9.11
C VAL A 41 -1.06 6.91 9.79
N GLY A 42 -1.31 7.12 11.09
CA GLY A 42 -2.29 6.35 11.85
C GLY A 42 -1.88 4.90 12.12
N LEU A 43 -0.59 4.57 12.02
CA LEU A 43 -0.09 3.19 12.16
C LEU A 43 0.73 2.97 13.45
N ASN A 44 0.58 3.83 14.46
CA ASN A 44 1.09 3.55 15.81
C ASN A 44 0.16 2.53 16.50
N HIS A 45 0.26 1.27 16.10
CA HIS A 45 -0.61 0.17 16.55
C HIS A 45 0.21 -1.11 16.73
N GLU A 46 -0.17 -1.97 17.69
CA GLU A 46 0.53 -3.23 18.02
C GLU A 46 0.60 -4.23 16.86
N ARG A 47 -0.29 -4.10 15.87
CA ARG A 47 -0.33 -4.94 14.65
C ARG A 47 0.50 -4.37 13.50
N SER A 48 1.09 -3.20 13.70
CA SER A 48 2.01 -2.62 12.73
C SER A 48 3.40 -3.24 12.85
N GLY A 49 4.14 -3.32 11.74
CA GLY A 49 5.54 -3.73 11.79
C GLY A 49 6.38 -2.66 12.48
N GLU A 50 7.54 -3.03 13.01
CA GLU A 50 8.47 -2.11 13.68
C GLU A 50 8.85 -0.93 12.78
N ILE A 51 8.85 -1.16 11.46
CA ILE A 51 9.10 -0.15 10.43
C ILE A 51 7.92 -0.16 9.44
N VAL A 52 7.44 1.03 9.08
CA VAL A 52 6.47 1.23 8.00
C VAL A 52 7.16 1.97 6.86
N LEU A 53 7.02 1.45 5.65
CA LEU A 53 7.59 2.03 4.43
C LEU A 53 6.49 2.66 3.59
N ILE A 54 6.80 3.80 2.99
CA ILE A 54 6.00 4.44 1.95
C ILE A 54 6.90 4.57 0.72
N SER A 55 6.46 4.00 -0.41
CA SER A 55 7.18 4.13 -1.67
C SER A 55 7.04 5.55 -2.23
N MET A 56 7.89 5.90 -3.19
CA MET A 56 7.68 7.09 -4.02
C MET A 56 6.28 7.04 -4.69
N PRO A 57 5.65 8.19 -5.00
CA PRO A 57 4.29 8.22 -5.53
C PRO A 57 4.07 7.44 -6.83
N ASN A 58 5.14 7.23 -7.60
CA ASN A 58 5.15 6.50 -8.87
C ASN A 58 5.77 5.08 -8.75
N ALA A 59 5.94 4.57 -7.53
CA ALA A 59 6.49 3.26 -7.23
C ALA A 59 5.58 2.48 -6.26
N TRP A 60 5.76 1.17 -6.18
CA TRP A 60 5.02 0.26 -5.30
C TRP A 60 5.90 -0.92 -4.90
N PHE A 61 5.52 -1.64 -3.83
CA PHE A 61 6.30 -2.76 -3.30
C PHE A 61 5.86 -4.09 -3.93
N ALA A 62 6.68 -4.60 -4.86
CA ALA A 62 6.50 -5.94 -5.43
C ALA A 62 6.87 -7.03 -4.42
N TYR A 63 6.20 -8.19 -4.49
CA TYR A 63 6.48 -9.31 -3.58
C TYR A 63 7.73 -10.10 -3.97
N TYR A 64 8.35 -9.79 -5.10
CA TYR A 64 9.46 -10.56 -5.65
C TYR A 64 10.66 -10.52 -4.69
N TRP A 65 10.93 -11.65 -4.04
CA TRP A 65 12.07 -11.83 -3.14
C TRP A 65 13.31 -12.40 -3.84
N TRP A 66 13.26 -12.53 -5.17
CA TRP A 66 14.36 -13.00 -5.99
C TRP A 66 14.91 -11.85 -6.83
N GLU A 67 16.22 -11.86 -7.06
CA GLU A 67 16.92 -10.85 -7.88
C GLU A 67 17.09 -11.31 -9.33
N ASP A 68 16.94 -12.61 -9.59
CA ASP A 68 17.14 -13.25 -10.89
C ASP A 68 15.84 -13.97 -11.28
N ASP A 69 15.21 -13.53 -12.37
CA ASP A 69 13.97 -14.09 -12.90
C ASP A 69 14.08 -15.56 -13.34
N ALA A 70 15.30 -16.06 -13.56
CA ALA A 70 15.53 -17.48 -13.80
C ALA A 70 15.32 -18.32 -12.52
N LYS A 71 15.43 -17.70 -11.34
CA LYS A 71 15.19 -18.31 -10.03
C LYS A 71 13.77 -18.04 -9.51
N ALA A 72 12.95 -17.33 -10.29
CA ALA A 72 11.56 -17.08 -9.92
C ALA A 72 10.83 -18.42 -9.71
N PRO A 73 10.03 -18.55 -8.64
CA PRO A 73 9.20 -19.73 -8.45
C PRO A 73 8.28 -19.96 -9.65
N ALA A 74 8.05 -21.22 -10.03
CA ALA A 74 7.22 -21.55 -11.19
C ALA A 74 5.81 -20.93 -11.12
N PHE A 75 5.24 -20.80 -9.92
CA PHE A 75 3.93 -20.19 -9.72
C PHE A 75 3.90 -18.69 -10.06
N ALA A 76 5.03 -17.99 -10.08
CA ALA A 76 5.08 -16.56 -10.37
C ALA A 76 4.58 -16.25 -11.79
N ARG A 77 4.80 -17.19 -12.73
CA ARG A 77 4.38 -17.06 -14.14
C ARG A 77 2.96 -17.57 -14.42
N THR A 78 2.18 -17.89 -13.38
CA THR A 78 0.82 -18.46 -13.49
C THR A 78 -0.14 -17.76 -12.52
N VAL A 79 -1.45 -17.87 -12.76
CA VAL A 79 -2.47 -17.46 -11.78
C VAL A 79 -2.58 -18.57 -10.74
N ASP A 80 -2.00 -18.37 -9.56
CA ASP A 80 -1.98 -19.36 -8.48
C ASP A 80 -2.19 -18.70 -7.12
N ILE A 81 -3.47 -18.51 -6.78
CA ILE A 81 -3.91 -17.83 -5.57
C ILE A 81 -3.55 -18.58 -4.28
N HIS A 82 -3.19 -19.87 -4.36
CA HIS A 82 -2.89 -20.69 -3.19
C HIS A 82 -1.42 -20.68 -2.82
N ARG A 83 -0.53 -20.49 -3.81
CA ARG A 83 0.92 -20.46 -3.60
C ARG A 83 1.50 -19.07 -3.60
N LYS A 84 0.86 -18.10 -4.28
CA LYS A 84 1.30 -16.71 -4.23
C LYS A 84 1.03 -16.12 -2.84
N PRO A 85 1.95 -15.31 -2.30
CA PRO A 85 1.78 -14.67 -0.99
C PRO A 85 0.67 -13.62 -0.97
N GLY A 86 0.16 -13.21 -2.13
CA GLY A 86 -0.93 -12.26 -2.29
C GLY A 86 -1.27 -12.03 -3.77
N TYR A 87 -2.22 -11.13 -4.01
CA TYR A 87 -2.62 -10.72 -5.36
C TYR A 87 -1.42 -10.21 -6.16
N ASP A 88 -1.24 -10.63 -7.40
CA ASP A 88 -0.17 -10.18 -8.28
C ASP A 88 -0.78 -9.35 -9.43
N PRO A 89 -0.62 -8.01 -9.42
CA PRO A 89 -1.28 -7.15 -10.41
C PRO A 89 -0.80 -7.42 -11.84
N VAL A 90 0.40 -8.01 -12.01
CA VAL A 90 1.00 -8.30 -13.32
C VAL A 90 0.26 -9.45 -14.01
N GLU A 91 -0.57 -10.23 -13.29
CA GLU A 91 -1.42 -11.26 -13.87
C GLU A 91 -2.40 -10.72 -14.92
N MET A 92 -2.79 -9.44 -14.81
CA MET A 92 -3.63 -8.75 -15.80
C MET A 92 -2.94 -8.55 -17.15
N HIS A 93 -1.64 -8.80 -17.25
CA HIS A 93 -0.81 -8.60 -18.43
C HIS A 93 -0.30 -9.92 -19.01
N ILE A 94 -1.09 -10.99 -18.90
CA ILE A 94 -0.73 -12.31 -19.43
C ILE A 94 -0.31 -12.24 -20.91
N ASP A 95 0.87 -12.78 -21.21
CA ASP A 95 1.31 -13.04 -22.57
C ASP A 95 0.49 -14.23 -23.10
N MET A 96 -0.51 -13.93 -23.93
CA MET A 96 -1.44 -14.94 -24.45
C MET A 96 -0.76 -15.99 -25.35
N PRO A 97 0.12 -15.63 -26.29
CA PRO A 97 0.93 -16.60 -27.03
C PRO A 97 1.71 -17.58 -26.12
N ALA A 98 2.42 -17.08 -25.11
CA ALA A 98 3.20 -17.92 -24.20
C ALA A 98 2.36 -18.58 -23.09
N ARG A 99 1.15 -18.05 -22.84
CA ARG A 99 0.28 -18.35 -21.68
C ARG A 99 1.03 -18.20 -20.35
N GLN A 100 1.84 -17.16 -20.25
CA GLN A 100 2.65 -16.87 -19.07
C GLN A 100 2.43 -15.45 -18.59
N ILE A 101 2.48 -15.30 -17.28
CA ILE A 101 2.47 -13.99 -16.63
C ILE A 101 3.90 -13.45 -16.66
N PRO A 102 4.11 -12.21 -17.15
CA PRO A 102 5.42 -11.59 -17.13
C PRO A 102 5.84 -11.26 -15.69
N LEU A 103 7.15 -11.13 -15.46
CA LEU A 103 7.72 -10.72 -14.17
C LEU A 103 8.16 -9.24 -14.21
N ASP A 104 7.54 -8.45 -15.09
CA ASP A 104 7.83 -7.03 -15.24
C ASP A 104 6.84 -6.20 -14.42
N ALA A 105 7.27 -5.81 -13.22
CA ALA A 105 6.49 -4.94 -12.33
C ALA A 105 6.23 -3.54 -12.93
N THR A 106 6.99 -3.12 -13.94
CA THR A 106 6.82 -1.80 -14.56
C THR A 106 5.59 -1.72 -15.46
N LEU A 107 4.95 -2.86 -15.77
CA LEU A 107 3.68 -2.90 -16.51
C LEU A 107 2.54 -2.24 -15.72
N ILE A 108 2.66 -2.21 -14.39
CA ILE A 108 1.65 -1.61 -13.51
C ILE A 108 1.80 -0.09 -13.49
N LYS A 109 0.72 0.62 -13.81
CA LYS A 109 0.67 2.09 -13.89
C LYS A 109 -0.24 2.75 -12.86
N GLY A 110 -0.89 1.95 -12.01
CA GLY A 110 -1.72 2.40 -10.90
C GLY A 110 -1.44 1.55 -9.66
N SER A 111 -1.49 2.18 -8.50
CA SER A 111 -1.21 1.56 -7.20
C SER A 111 -2.03 2.29 -6.13
N HIS A 112 -2.06 1.78 -4.90
CA HIS A 112 -2.83 2.38 -3.82
C HIS A 112 -2.17 2.22 -2.45
N GLY A 113 -2.74 2.87 -1.43
CA GLY A 113 -2.25 2.83 -0.06
C GLY A 113 -1.25 3.93 0.31
N TYR A 114 -0.93 4.82 -0.63
CA TYR A 114 -0.13 6.01 -0.32
C TYR A 114 -0.94 6.99 0.56
N PRO A 115 -0.35 7.59 1.61
CA PRO A 115 -1.05 8.55 2.47
C PRO A 115 -1.60 9.78 1.71
N ALA A 116 -2.87 10.10 1.95
CA ALA A 116 -3.55 11.25 1.34
C ALA A 116 -3.14 12.60 2.00
N THR A 117 -1.84 12.91 2.00
CA THR A 117 -1.27 14.12 2.64
C THR A 117 -1.39 15.39 1.81
N ASP A 118 -1.84 15.27 0.55
CA ASP A 118 -2.04 16.40 -0.37
C ASP A 118 -3.48 16.42 -0.91
N ALA A 119 -4.02 17.62 -1.10
CA ALA A 119 -5.40 17.83 -1.53
C ALA A 119 -5.71 17.23 -2.93
N SER A 120 -4.71 17.09 -3.80
CA SER A 120 -4.89 16.41 -5.10
C SER A 120 -5.21 14.92 -4.98
N ARG A 121 -5.02 14.34 -3.79
CA ARG A 121 -5.28 12.92 -3.48
C ARG A 121 -6.49 12.73 -2.58
N HIS A 122 -7.25 13.79 -2.31
CA HIS A 122 -8.45 13.72 -1.50
C HIS A 122 -9.67 13.35 -2.34
N SER A 123 -10.59 12.61 -1.73
CA SER A 123 -11.89 12.35 -2.33
C SER A 123 -12.76 13.61 -2.27
N VAL A 124 -13.57 13.82 -3.32
CA VAL A 124 -14.54 14.92 -3.34
C VAL A 124 -15.90 14.41 -2.86
N LEU A 125 -16.41 14.98 -1.77
CA LEU A 125 -17.77 14.75 -1.28
C LEU A 125 -18.68 15.88 -1.76
N LEU A 126 -19.74 15.53 -2.48
CA LEU A 126 -20.78 16.47 -2.93
C LEU A 126 -22.09 16.18 -2.20
N SER A 127 -22.76 17.24 -1.73
CA SER A 127 -24.05 17.14 -1.06
C SER A 127 -25.03 18.17 -1.59
N SER A 128 -26.30 17.77 -1.71
CA SER A 128 -27.41 18.68 -2.03
C SER A 128 -27.92 19.46 -0.82
N VAL A 129 -27.44 19.12 0.39
CA VAL A 129 -27.72 19.83 1.62
C VAL A 129 -26.42 20.38 2.22
N PRO A 130 -26.45 21.51 2.95
CA PRO A 130 -25.26 22.08 3.54
C PRO A 130 -24.57 21.09 4.50
N LEU A 131 -23.26 20.92 4.31
CA LEU A 131 -22.41 20.16 5.21
C LEU A 131 -21.81 21.12 6.27
N PRO A 132 -21.73 20.72 7.55
CA PRO A 132 -21.25 21.59 8.63
C PRO A 132 -19.77 21.96 8.52
N GLU A 133 -18.96 21.05 8.00
CA GLU A 133 -17.52 21.18 7.78
C GLU A 133 -17.17 21.01 6.29
N SER A 134 -15.98 21.49 5.90
CA SER A 134 -15.45 21.40 4.53
C SER A 134 -14.59 20.15 4.28
N THR A 135 -14.21 19.43 5.33
CA THR A 135 -13.31 18.28 5.27
C THR A 135 -13.79 17.25 6.27
N TYR A 136 -13.74 15.98 5.88
CA TYR A 136 -14.16 14.85 6.71
C TYR A 136 -13.17 13.72 6.54
N GLN A 137 -13.04 12.89 7.57
CA GLN A 137 -12.41 11.59 7.40
C GLN A 137 -13.36 10.66 6.65
N ASP A 138 -12.83 9.68 5.92
CA ASP A 138 -13.65 8.70 5.20
C ASP A 138 -14.63 7.97 6.13
N VAL A 139 -14.23 7.77 7.40
CA VAL A 139 -15.06 7.13 8.44
C VAL A 139 -16.25 7.96 8.90
N ASP A 140 -16.22 9.28 8.68
CA ASP A 140 -17.31 10.18 9.07
C ASP A 140 -18.50 10.10 8.08
N VAL A 141 -18.26 9.63 6.86
CA VAL A 141 -19.24 9.64 5.76
C VAL A 141 -20.52 8.88 6.13
N ALA A 142 -20.39 7.72 6.77
CA ALA A 142 -21.56 6.94 7.19
C ALA A 142 -22.46 7.74 8.17
N GLY A 143 -21.85 8.41 9.15
CA GLY A 143 -22.58 9.25 10.11
C GLY A 143 -23.20 10.49 9.48
N LEU A 144 -22.57 11.08 8.47
CA LEU A 144 -23.16 12.18 7.69
C LEU A 144 -24.41 11.73 6.95
N VAL A 145 -24.33 10.60 6.25
CA VAL A 145 -25.45 10.04 5.48
C VAL A 145 -26.62 9.71 6.41
N LEU A 146 -26.36 9.01 7.53
CA LEU A 146 -27.40 8.65 8.50
C LEU A 146 -28.12 9.88 9.06
N ARG A 147 -27.37 10.93 9.46
CA ARG A 147 -27.95 12.19 9.93
C ARG A 147 -28.83 12.86 8.89
N HIS A 148 -28.44 12.83 7.61
CA HIS A 148 -29.27 13.40 6.53
C HIS A 148 -30.60 12.67 6.34
N PHE A 149 -30.65 11.37 6.61
CA PHE A 149 -31.88 10.59 6.58
C PHE A 149 -32.67 10.62 7.90
N GLY A 150 -32.25 11.43 8.88
CA GLY A 150 -32.89 11.51 10.20
C GLY A 150 -32.72 10.23 11.03
N VAL A 151 -31.70 9.43 10.74
CA VAL A 151 -31.39 8.18 11.45
C VAL A 151 -30.20 8.44 12.37
N GLY A 152 -30.40 8.30 13.69
CA GLY A 152 -29.33 8.42 14.68
C GLY A 152 -29.20 9.83 15.28
N GLY A 153 -29.68 9.95 16.52
CA GLY A 153 -29.26 10.95 17.50
C GLY A 153 -28.42 10.29 18.57
#